data_AF-A0A6A5A4B6-F1
#
_entry.id   AF-A0A6A5A4B6-F1
#
_cell.length_a   1.000
_cell.length_b   1.000
_cell.length_c   1.000
_cell.angle_alpha   90.00
_cell.angle_beta   90.00
_cell.angle_gamma   90.00
#
_symmetry.space_group_name_H-M   'P 1'
#
loop_
_entity.id
_entity.type
_entity.pdbx_description
1 polymer ?
#
loop_
_entity_poly.entity_id
_entity_poly.type
_entity_poly.pdbx_seq_one_letter_code
_entity_poly.pdbx_strand_id
1 'polypeptide(L)'
;MMSLLDRIFILSVAVVLFALAPVATAQERNGGINMGRNDRIVIVGGGPAGVHYATLLVKKGFTNITILEQSHEVGGKSKTVLDPQGGYPHELGTCYATALYQPVFDLLKEYDPTNTLIPFIPTVKGHTWVNRDANQSVVDYNRYALQLAVQAVGPSPLPKLMATVDAAFASYISLHTSILGVYDYGLPPRPSNWTRLNMTGFEFLKQNKLLVLEGFFRFVFQQQGYGSLDESPAFYMLWWVHPDTIRQKQAADSKGQPWVYVLSKGYQSLWKAMVDKYPSQIDVRVNTKVIQITRTNPIVITVQTNNVVP
;
A
#
# COMPACT_ATOMS: atom_id res chain seq x y z
N MET A 1 -61.40 34.17 3.20
CA MET A 1 -60.03 34.71 3.22
C MET A 1 -59.37 34.16 4.48
N MET A 2 -58.66 33.03 4.34
CA MET A 2 -57.93 32.35 5.42
C MET A 2 -56.46 32.31 5.01
N SER A 3 -55.61 32.73 5.93
CA SER A 3 -54.20 33.05 5.76
C SER A 3 -53.33 31.80 5.69
N LEU A 4 -52.51 31.73 4.63
CA LEU A 4 -51.09 31.32 4.51
C LEU A 4 -50.36 30.44 5.56
N LEU A 5 -51.03 29.69 6.44
CA LEU A 5 -50.39 28.87 7.49
C LEU A 5 -50.69 27.37 7.41
N ASP A 6 -51.53 26.92 6.48
CA ASP A 6 -51.82 25.50 6.25
C ASP A 6 -51.27 25.04 4.91
N ARG A 7 -49.96 24.81 4.82
CA ARG A 7 -49.33 23.98 3.77
C ARG A 7 -47.88 23.61 4.11
N ILE A 8 -47.73 22.35 4.54
CA ILE A 8 -46.66 21.43 4.15
C ILE A 8 -45.27 21.64 4.80
N PHE A 9 -44.93 20.89 5.85
CA PHE A 9 -44.07 19.70 5.79
C PHE A 9 -43.79 19.16 7.20
N ILE A 10 -44.18 17.91 7.43
CA ILE A 10 -43.76 17.09 8.56
C ILE A 10 -42.25 16.84 8.39
N LEU A 11 -41.42 17.48 9.22
CA LEU A 11 -40.03 17.08 9.41
C LEU A 11 -39.92 16.37 10.76
N SER A 12 -39.89 15.05 10.69
CA SER A 12 -39.65 14.15 11.81
C SER A 12 -38.28 14.46 12.42
N VAL A 13 -38.26 15.05 13.61
CA VAL A 13 -37.05 15.17 14.44
C VAL A 13 -36.74 13.78 15.00
N ALA A 14 -35.96 12.99 14.24
CA ALA A 14 -35.31 11.80 14.76
C ALA A 14 -34.13 12.26 15.64
N VAL A 15 -34.37 12.34 16.95
CA VAL A 15 -33.30 12.44 17.96
C VAL A 15 -32.51 11.13 17.90
N VAL A 16 -31.39 11.14 17.16
CA VAL A 16 -30.40 10.07 17.22
C VAL A 16 -29.64 10.22 18.53
N LEU A 17 -30.13 9.52 19.56
CA LEU A 17 -29.34 9.23 20.76
C LEU A 17 -28.15 8.36 20.32
N PHE A 18 -26.98 8.98 20.15
CA PHE A 18 -25.72 8.26 20.15
C PHE A 18 -25.55 7.65 21.53
N ALA A 19 -25.90 6.37 21.68
CA ALA A 19 -25.44 5.57 22.78
C ALA A 19 -23.90 5.55 22.69
N LEU A 20 -23.25 6.29 23.59
CA LEU A 20 -21.83 6.15 23.88
C LEU A 20 -21.62 4.73 24.42
N ALA A 21 -21.42 3.78 23.52
CA ALA A 21 -20.85 2.50 23.91
C ALA A 21 -19.47 2.83 24.52
N PRO A 22 -19.17 2.41 25.75
CA PRO A 22 -17.83 2.56 26.27
C PRO A 22 -16.90 1.86 25.30
N VAL A 23 -15.95 2.61 24.74
CA VAL A 23 -14.80 2.02 24.05
C VAL A 23 -14.14 1.15 25.11
N ALA A 24 -14.38 -0.16 25.03
CA ALA A 24 -13.68 -1.12 25.86
C ALA A 24 -12.21 -0.92 25.57
N THR A 25 -11.50 -0.26 26.49
CA THR A 25 -10.05 -0.20 26.49
C THR A 25 -9.60 -1.64 26.44
N ALA A 26 -8.97 -2.05 25.33
CA ALA A 26 -8.37 -3.36 25.22
C ALA A 26 -7.30 -3.44 26.31
N GLN A 27 -7.68 -4.00 27.45
CA GLN A 27 -6.76 -4.35 28.50
C GLN A 27 -5.77 -5.33 27.87
N GLU A 28 -4.52 -4.90 27.70
CA GLU A 28 -3.44 -5.78 27.28
C GLU A 28 -3.46 -6.98 28.22
N ARG A 29 -3.92 -8.13 27.71
CA ARG A 29 -3.80 -9.37 28.43
C ARG A 29 -2.31 -9.70 28.43
N ASN A 30 -1.62 -9.33 29.52
CA ASN A 30 -0.22 -9.67 29.80
C ASN A 30 0.03 -11.18 30.02
N GLY A 31 -0.86 -12.05 29.53
CA GLY A 31 -0.61 -13.47 29.40
C GLY A 31 -0.23 -13.76 27.96
N GLY A 32 1.02 -14.15 27.72
CA GLY A 32 1.45 -14.61 26.39
C GLY A 32 0.49 -15.68 25.86
N ILE A 33 0.26 -15.68 24.55
CA ILE A 33 -0.57 -16.68 23.90
C ILE A 33 0.17 -18.03 23.96
N ASN A 34 -0.30 -18.97 24.78
CA ASN A 34 0.24 -20.32 24.82
C ASN A 34 -0.42 -21.16 23.73
N MET A 35 0.35 -21.56 22.71
CA MET A 35 -0.12 -22.35 21.58
C MET A 35 0.78 -23.55 21.31
N GLY A 36 0.16 -24.73 21.25
CA GLY A 36 0.75 -25.95 20.75
C GLY A 36 0.98 -25.88 19.23
N ARG A 37 1.97 -26.63 18.73
CA ARG A 37 2.30 -26.65 17.29
C ARG A 37 1.20 -27.21 16.39
N ASN A 38 0.31 -28.03 16.97
CA ASN A 38 -0.82 -28.63 16.26
C ASN A 38 -2.15 -27.91 16.54
N ASP A 39 -2.13 -26.80 17.31
CA ASP A 39 -3.32 -26.00 17.55
C ASP A 39 -3.85 -25.44 16.24
N ARG A 40 -5.18 -25.37 16.12
CA ARG A 40 -5.85 -24.87 14.93
C ARG A 40 -5.66 -23.37 14.79
N ILE A 41 -5.03 -22.96 13.70
CA ILE A 41 -4.84 -21.55 13.35
C ILE A 41 -5.68 -21.24 12.12
N VAL A 42 -6.52 -20.21 12.22
CA VAL A 42 -7.27 -19.70 11.07
C VAL A 42 -6.80 -18.30 10.72
N ILE A 43 -6.40 -18.11 9.46
CA ILE A 43 -6.01 -16.83 8.87
C ILE A 43 -7.15 -16.40 7.93
N VAL A 44 -7.66 -15.18 8.12
CA VAL A 44 -8.72 -14.62 7.27
C VAL A 44 -8.09 -13.75 6.20
N GLY A 45 -8.19 -14.18 4.94
CA GLY A 45 -7.63 -13.54 3.75
C GLY A 45 -6.35 -14.21 3.24
N GLY A 46 -6.37 -14.66 1.99
CA GLY A 46 -5.26 -15.25 1.24
C GLY A 46 -4.50 -14.25 0.38
N GLY A 47 -4.42 -12.99 0.79
CA GLY A 47 -3.52 -11.99 0.20
C GLY A 47 -2.06 -12.13 0.66
N PRO A 48 -1.15 -11.23 0.24
CA PRO A 48 0.28 -11.33 0.57
C PRO A 48 0.56 -11.45 2.07
N ALA A 49 -0.15 -10.66 2.89
CA ALA A 49 0.00 -10.69 4.34
C ALA A 49 -0.41 -12.04 4.95
N GLY A 50 -1.58 -12.59 4.54
CA GLY A 50 -2.08 -13.86 5.09
C GLY A 50 -1.24 -15.04 4.66
N VAL A 51 -0.85 -15.08 3.37
CA VAL A 51 0.06 -16.11 2.84
C VAL A 51 1.41 -16.06 3.54
N HIS A 52 2.03 -14.88 3.65
CA HIS A 52 3.31 -14.76 4.33
C HIS A 52 3.22 -15.11 5.82
N TYR A 53 2.15 -14.72 6.51
CA TYR A 53 1.96 -15.10 7.90
C TYR A 53 1.80 -16.61 8.08
N ALA A 54 1.07 -17.28 7.18
CA ALA A 54 0.93 -18.73 7.16
C ALA A 54 2.29 -19.43 6.98
N THR A 55 3.12 -19.00 6.03
CA THR A 55 4.44 -19.62 5.81
C THR A 55 5.39 -19.37 6.96
N LEU A 56 5.34 -18.21 7.61
CA LEU A 56 6.10 -17.94 8.83
C LEU A 56 5.69 -18.86 9.99
N LEU A 57 4.40 -19.15 10.15
CA LEU A 57 3.92 -20.12 11.14
C LEU A 57 4.42 -21.53 10.84
N VAL A 58 4.40 -21.97 9.58
CA VAL A 58 4.99 -23.25 9.17
C VAL A 58 6.48 -23.30 9.52
N LYS A 59 7.24 -22.22 9.23
CA LYS A 59 8.66 -22.11 9.61
C LYS A 59 8.90 -22.14 11.12
N LYS A 60 7.90 -21.81 11.93
CA LYS A 60 7.94 -21.95 13.40
C LYS A 60 7.46 -23.31 13.90
N GLY A 61 7.12 -24.22 12.98
CA GLY A 61 6.73 -25.60 13.25
C GLY A 61 5.23 -25.83 13.42
N PHE A 62 4.39 -24.84 13.13
CA PHE A 62 2.94 -25.03 13.18
C PHE A 62 2.45 -25.85 11.97
N THR A 63 1.51 -26.77 12.22
CA THR A 63 1.12 -27.80 11.26
C THR A 63 -0.35 -27.76 10.86
N ASN A 64 -1.18 -26.97 11.54
CA ASN A 64 -2.64 -26.98 11.39
C ASN A 64 -3.16 -25.57 11.10
N ILE A 65 -2.86 -25.08 9.90
CA ILE A 65 -3.15 -23.71 9.47
C ILE A 65 -4.21 -23.77 8.36
N THR A 66 -5.29 -23.00 8.53
CA THR A 66 -6.31 -22.80 7.50
C THR A 66 -6.30 -21.34 7.06
N ILE A 67 -6.21 -21.08 5.76
CA ILE A 67 -6.47 -19.76 5.16
C ILE A 67 -7.89 -19.76 4.61
N LEU A 68 -8.72 -18.81 5.05
CA LEU A 68 -10.06 -18.57 4.49
C LEU A 68 -9.97 -17.40 3.51
N GLU A 69 -10.12 -17.67 2.21
CA GLU A 69 -10.07 -16.67 1.14
C GLU A 69 -11.45 -16.54 0.47
N GLN A 70 -11.92 -15.30 0.36
CA GLN A 70 -13.23 -15.01 -0.23
C GLN A 70 -13.23 -15.26 -1.75
N SER A 71 -12.14 -14.96 -2.43
CA SER A 71 -11.97 -15.12 -3.88
C SER A 71 -11.73 -16.58 -4.26
N HIS A 72 -11.77 -16.90 -5.55
CA HIS A 72 -11.51 -18.26 -6.07
C HIS A 72 -10.03 -18.66 -6.03
N GLU A 73 -9.13 -17.76 -5.64
CA GLU A 73 -7.68 -18.00 -5.57
C GLU A 73 -7.00 -17.02 -4.61
N VAL A 74 -5.77 -17.35 -4.23
CA VAL A 74 -4.90 -16.50 -3.40
C VAL A 74 -4.27 -15.36 -4.21
N GLY A 75 -3.80 -14.34 -3.51
CA GLY A 75 -3.09 -13.17 -4.08
C GLY A 75 -3.72 -11.84 -3.70
N GLY A 76 -5.01 -11.81 -3.36
CA GLY A 76 -5.72 -10.60 -2.93
C GLY A 76 -5.56 -9.46 -3.94
N LYS A 77 -4.99 -8.32 -3.49
CA LYS A 77 -4.71 -7.15 -4.35
C LYS A 77 -3.50 -7.33 -5.28
N SER A 78 -2.72 -8.40 -5.13
CA SER A 78 -1.67 -8.77 -6.08
C SER A 78 -2.25 -9.77 -7.08
N LYS A 79 -3.03 -9.26 -8.03
CA LYS A 79 -3.72 -10.05 -9.06
C LYS A 79 -3.00 -9.88 -10.38
N THR A 80 -2.58 -11.01 -10.95
CA THR A 80 -1.93 -11.07 -12.27
C THR A 80 -2.85 -11.82 -13.22
N VAL A 81 -3.10 -11.28 -14.42
CA VAL A 81 -3.80 -11.97 -15.51
C VAL A 81 -2.83 -12.21 -16.64
N LEU A 82 -2.78 -13.42 -17.17
CA LEU A 82 -1.94 -13.73 -18.33
C LEU A 82 -2.71 -13.39 -19.62
N ASP A 83 -2.04 -12.72 -20.54
CA ASP A 83 -2.54 -12.53 -21.90
C ASP A 83 -2.79 -13.91 -22.56
N PRO A 84 -3.98 -14.17 -23.10
CA PRO A 84 -4.30 -15.43 -23.77
C PRO A 84 -3.40 -15.77 -24.98
N GLN A 85 -2.80 -14.76 -25.62
CA GLN A 85 -2.09 -14.93 -26.89
C GLN A 85 -0.58 -15.12 -26.71
N GLY A 86 0.02 -14.49 -25.70
CA GLY A 86 1.47 -14.58 -25.44
C GLY A 86 1.86 -15.05 -24.03
N GLY A 87 0.90 -15.26 -23.13
CA GLY A 87 1.18 -15.62 -21.73
C GLY A 87 1.85 -14.50 -20.93
N TYR A 88 1.81 -13.26 -21.41
CA TYR A 88 2.43 -12.12 -20.75
C TYR A 88 1.65 -11.73 -19.49
N PRO A 89 2.32 -11.49 -18.35
CA PRO A 89 1.64 -11.08 -17.12
C PRO A 89 1.18 -9.62 -17.18
N HIS A 90 -0.09 -9.41 -16.88
CA HIS A 90 -0.70 -8.09 -16.66
C HIS A 90 -1.09 -7.95 -15.19
N GLU A 91 -0.49 -6.97 -14.50
CA GLU A 91 -0.84 -6.64 -13.12
C GLU A 91 -2.14 -5.83 -13.06
N LEU A 92 -3.13 -6.36 -12.35
CA LEU A 92 -4.40 -5.67 -12.08
C LEU A 92 -4.41 -5.00 -10.70
N GLY A 93 -3.30 -5.03 -9.98
CA GLY A 93 -3.18 -4.38 -8.68
C GLY A 93 -1.74 -3.99 -8.33
N THR A 94 -0.95 -4.90 -7.74
CA THR A 94 0.44 -4.58 -7.36
C THR A 94 1.26 -4.22 -8.59
N CYS A 95 1.70 -2.96 -8.69
CA CYS A 95 2.33 -2.46 -9.91
C CYS A 95 3.83 -2.80 -9.97
N TYR A 96 4.61 -2.44 -8.95
CA TYR A 96 6.07 -2.60 -8.97
C TYR A 96 6.68 -2.68 -7.56
N ALA A 97 7.96 -3.07 -7.50
CA ALA A 97 8.79 -3.11 -6.31
C ALA A 97 10.01 -2.19 -6.50
N THR A 98 10.41 -1.50 -5.43
CA THR A 98 11.67 -0.75 -5.42
C THR A 98 12.81 -1.66 -4.94
N ALA A 99 14.06 -1.23 -5.09
CA ALA A 99 15.20 -1.98 -4.58
C ALA A 99 15.21 -2.18 -3.04
N LEU A 100 14.35 -1.48 -2.27
CA LEU A 100 14.18 -1.71 -0.83
C LEU A 100 13.36 -2.96 -0.48
N TYR A 101 12.76 -3.61 -1.48
CA TYR A 101 11.85 -4.74 -1.27
C TYR A 101 12.61 -6.06 -1.09
N GLN A 102 13.79 -6.02 -0.45
CA GLN A 102 14.63 -7.19 -0.20
C GLN A 102 13.84 -8.36 0.42
N PRO A 103 12.94 -8.16 1.40
CA PRO A 103 12.12 -9.27 1.91
C PRO A 103 11.29 -9.96 0.84
N VAL A 104 10.77 -9.24 -0.16
CA VAL A 104 10.04 -9.85 -1.30
C VAL A 104 11.00 -10.59 -2.22
N PHE A 105 12.19 -10.05 -2.46
CA PHE A 105 13.21 -10.70 -3.29
C PHE A 105 13.75 -11.99 -2.65
N ASP A 106 13.86 -12.03 -1.33
CA ASP A 106 14.21 -13.23 -0.58
C ASP A 106 13.12 -14.30 -0.71
N LEU A 107 11.84 -13.88 -0.65
CA LEU A 107 10.71 -14.78 -0.89
C LEU A 107 10.70 -15.31 -2.34
N LEU A 108 11.00 -14.49 -3.35
CA LEU A 108 11.15 -14.96 -4.73
C LEU A 108 12.24 -16.03 -4.82
N LYS A 109 13.41 -15.78 -4.25
CA LYS A 109 14.51 -16.76 -4.24
C LYS A 109 14.11 -18.08 -3.58
N GLU A 110 13.33 -18.03 -2.51
CA GLU A 110 12.95 -19.21 -1.72
C GLU A 110 11.78 -20.02 -2.32
N TYR A 111 10.81 -19.34 -2.95
CA TYR A 111 9.52 -19.93 -3.33
C TYR A 111 9.27 -19.90 -4.84
N ASP A 112 9.76 -18.90 -5.56
CA ASP A 112 9.48 -18.74 -7.00
C ASP A 112 10.73 -18.23 -7.76
N PRO A 113 11.85 -18.97 -7.75
CA PRO A 113 13.14 -18.47 -8.24
C PRO A 113 13.19 -18.23 -9.76
N THR A 114 12.19 -18.70 -10.51
CA THR A 114 12.05 -18.46 -11.96
C THR A 114 11.27 -17.18 -12.27
N ASN A 115 10.69 -16.54 -11.25
CA ASN A 115 10.03 -15.25 -11.36
C ASN A 115 11.05 -14.13 -11.15
N THR A 116 11.61 -13.65 -12.24
CA THR A 116 12.77 -12.78 -12.26
C THR A 116 12.38 -11.30 -12.27
N LEU A 117 13.29 -10.45 -11.81
CA LEU A 117 13.13 -9.00 -11.82
C LEU A 117 13.29 -8.47 -13.25
N ILE A 118 12.29 -7.74 -13.74
CA ILE A 118 12.31 -7.05 -15.02
C ILE A 118 12.41 -5.54 -14.73
N PRO A 119 13.43 -4.84 -15.26
CA PRO A 119 13.54 -3.38 -15.12
C PRO A 119 12.29 -2.66 -15.62
N PHE A 120 11.74 -1.76 -14.80
CA PHE A 120 10.53 -1.00 -15.12
C PHE A 120 10.82 0.48 -15.37
N ILE A 121 11.45 1.17 -14.42
CA ILE A 121 11.91 2.55 -14.61
C ILE A 121 13.44 2.49 -14.80
N PRO A 122 14.01 3.10 -15.85
CA PRO A 122 13.39 4.02 -16.82
C PRO A 122 12.88 3.38 -18.13
N THR A 123 12.87 2.05 -18.24
CA THR A 123 12.58 1.31 -19.49
C THR A 123 11.15 1.50 -20.00
N VAL A 124 10.19 1.73 -19.09
CA VAL A 124 8.79 2.05 -19.41
C VAL A 124 8.53 3.55 -19.19
N LYS A 125 8.11 4.24 -20.26
CA LYS A 125 7.76 5.66 -20.21
C LYS A 125 6.31 5.84 -19.77
N GLY A 126 6.12 6.32 -18.54
CA GLY A 126 4.83 6.78 -18.05
C GLY A 126 4.43 8.12 -18.68
N HIS A 127 3.17 8.26 -19.03
CA HIS A 127 2.58 9.50 -19.52
C HIS A 127 1.57 10.02 -18.50
N THR A 128 1.58 11.33 -18.26
CA THR A 128 0.63 12.00 -17.36
C THR A 128 -0.29 12.87 -18.20
N TRP A 129 -1.59 12.68 -18.00
CA TRP A 129 -2.62 13.55 -18.55
C TRP A 129 -2.93 14.65 -17.55
N VAL A 130 -2.56 15.87 -17.89
CA VAL A 130 -2.84 17.05 -17.07
C VAL A 130 -4.17 17.63 -17.53
N ASN A 131 -5.25 17.22 -16.85
CA ASN A 131 -6.63 17.68 -16.99
C ASN A 131 -7.34 17.35 -18.33
N ARG A 132 -8.60 16.88 -18.25
CA ARG A 132 -9.43 16.52 -19.41
C ARG A 132 -10.10 17.73 -20.09
N ASP A 133 -10.12 18.88 -19.43
CA ASP A 133 -10.95 20.03 -19.84
C ASP A 133 -10.18 21.16 -20.54
N ALA A 134 -8.90 20.96 -20.85
CA ALA A 134 -8.10 21.93 -21.60
C ALA A 134 -7.24 21.23 -22.66
N ASN A 135 -6.99 21.91 -23.79
CA ASN A 135 -6.13 21.49 -24.90
C ASN A 135 -4.64 21.33 -24.50
N GLN A 136 -4.33 20.53 -23.48
CA GLN A 136 -2.96 20.25 -23.05
C GLN A 136 -2.48 18.94 -23.68
N SER A 137 -1.29 18.99 -24.28
CA SER A 137 -0.63 17.79 -24.80
C SER A 137 -0.22 16.87 -23.66
N VAL A 138 -0.23 15.56 -23.94
CA VAL A 138 0.33 14.55 -23.05
C VAL A 138 1.79 14.89 -22.73
N VAL A 139 2.15 14.87 -21.45
CA VAL A 139 3.52 15.07 -20.98
C VAL A 139 4.05 13.80 -20.31
N ASP A 140 5.35 13.56 -20.42
CA ASP A 140 6.00 12.54 -19.60
C ASP A 140 6.07 12.99 -18.13
N TYR A 141 6.24 12.02 -17.24
CA TYR A 141 6.29 12.28 -15.80
C TYR A 141 7.40 13.27 -15.38
N ASN A 142 8.60 13.19 -15.96
CA ASN A 142 9.70 14.06 -15.57
C ASN A 142 9.37 15.51 -15.94
N ARG A 143 8.78 15.72 -17.12
CA ARG A 143 8.31 17.04 -17.54
C ARG A 143 7.21 17.58 -16.62
N TYR A 144 6.25 16.74 -16.23
CA TYR A 144 5.21 17.13 -15.26
C TYR A 144 5.80 17.56 -13.91
N ALA A 145 6.73 16.77 -13.35
CA ALA A 145 7.37 17.09 -12.08
C ALA A 145 8.17 18.40 -12.16
N LEU A 146 8.90 18.63 -13.25
CA LEU A 146 9.65 19.87 -13.47
C LEU A 146 8.73 21.09 -13.66
N GLN A 147 7.57 20.93 -14.31
CA GLN A 147 6.59 22.01 -14.45
C GLN A 147 6.07 22.47 -13.08
N LEU A 148 5.72 21.54 -12.19
CA LEU A 148 5.30 21.88 -10.83
C LEU A 148 6.45 22.48 -10.01
N ALA A 149 7.68 21.99 -10.18
CA ALA A 149 8.85 22.60 -9.56
C ALA A 149 9.02 24.07 -9.99
N VAL A 150 8.90 24.38 -11.29
CA VAL A 150 8.93 25.76 -11.81
C VAL A 150 7.81 26.61 -11.24
N GLN A 151 6.60 26.07 -11.09
CA GLN A 151 5.49 26.81 -10.47
C GLN A 151 5.77 27.15 -9.00
N ALA A 152 6.45 26.26 -8.28
CA ALA A 152 6.75 26.44 -6.86
C ALA A 152 7.90 27.45 -6.60
N VAL A 153 8.94 27.49 -7.45
CA VAL A 153 10.15 28.29 -7.19
C VAL A 153 10.46 29.35 -8.26
N GLY A 154 9.63 29.45 -9.29
CA GLY A 154 9.83 30.32 -10.44
C GLY A 154 10.70 29.71 -11.55
N PRO A 155 10.66 30.29 -12.77
CA PRO A 155 11.46 29.82 -13.89
C PRO A 155 12.95 30.02 -13.64
N SER A 156 13.75 29.00 -13.93
CA SER A 156 15.21 29.05 -13.85
C SER A 156 15.86 28.09 -14.85
N PRO A 157 17.15 28.26 -15.18
CA PRO A 157 17.87 27.30 -15.99
C PRO A 157 17.81 25.90 -15.38
N LEU A 158 17.64 24.87 -16.21
CA LEU A 158 17.42 23.48 -15.76
C LEU A 158 18.44 23.00 -14.71
N PRO A 159 19.77 23.25 -14.84
CA PRO A 159 20.72 22.83 -13.80
C PRO A 159 20.45 23.46 -12.43
N LYS A 160 20.02 24.73 -12.40
CA LYS A 160 19.68 25.43 -11.15
C LYS A 160 18.39 24.88 -10.54
N LEU A 161 17.41 24.56 -11.38
CA LEU A 161 16.16 23.91 -10.93
C LEU A 161 16.44 22.52 -10.34
N MET A 162 17.26 21.71 -11.00
CA MET A 162 17.65 20.38 -10.52
C MET A 162 18.39 20.46 -9.18
N ALA A 163 19.35 21.37 -9.04
CA ALA A 163 20.04 21.60 -7.77
C ALA A 163 19.07 22.01 -6.63
N THR A 164 18.03 22.79 -6.97
CA THR A 164 16.99 23.17 -6.01
C THR A 164 16.14 21.97 -5.58
N VAL A 165 15.78 21.10 -6.52
CA VAL A 165 15.07 19.84 -6.25
C VAL A 165 15.91 18.90 -5.36
N ASP A 166 17.19 18.73 -5.67
CA ASP A 166 18.10 17.88 -4.87
C ASP A 166 18.28 18.42 -3.45
N ALA A 167 18.41 19.74 -3.28
CA ALA A 167 18.46 20.37 -1.97
C ALA A 167 17.16 20.17 -1.17
N ALA A 168 16.01 20.19 -1.85
CA ALA A 168 14.73 19.90 -1.21
C ALA A 168 14.60 18.43 -0.81
N PHE A 169 15.11 17.48 -1.61
CA PHE A 169 15.17 16.07 -1.21
C PHE A 169 16.09 15.86 0.00
N ALA A 170 17.25 16.53 0.06
CA ALA A 170 18.11 16.50 1.24
C ALA A 170 17.39 17.05 2.49
N SER A 171 16.64 18.14 2.33
CA SER A 171 15.82 18.73 3.40
C SER A 171 14.70 17.79 3.84
N TYR A 172 14.03 17.13 2.91
CA TYR A 172 13.02 16.11 3.18
C TYR A 172 13.60 14.93 3.98
N ILE A 173 14.75 14.40 3.57
CA ILE A 173 15.44 13.32 4.26
C ILE A 173 15.76 13.72 5.71
N SER A 174 16.35 14.90 5.92
CA SER A 174 16.66 15.41 7.26
C SER A 174 15.40 15.55 8.12
N LEU A 175 14.34 16.10 7.54
CA LEU A 175 13.05 16.28 8.21
C LEU A 175 12.43 14.94 8.58
N HIS A 176 12.37 13.98 7.66
CA HIS A 176 11.88 12.63 7.91
C HIS A 176 12.65 11.97 9.06
N THR A 177 13.98 11.99 9.01
CA THR A 177 14.82 11.44 10.09
C THR A 177 14.59 12.15 11.42
N SER A 178 14.33 13.45 11.43
CA SER A 178 14.01 14.18 12.67
C SER A 178 12.64 13.82 13.27
N ILE A 179 11.72 13.26 12.47
CA ILE A 179 10.36 12.91 12.90
C ILE A 179 10.24 11.43 13.25
N LEU A 180 10.77 10.57 12.38
CA LEU A 180 10.62 9.11 12.41
C LEU A 180 11.94 8.38 12.72
N GLY A 181 13.05 9.10 12.92
CA GLY A 181 14.35 8.49 13.17
C GLY A 181 14.96 7.82 11.93
N VAL A 182 15.95 6.97 12.18
CA VAL A 182 16.57 6.07 11.18
C VAL A 182 16.11 4.66 11.49
N TYR A 183 15.52 3.97 10.50
CA TYR A 183 14.99 2.62 10.64
C TYR A 183 15.04 1.89 9.29
N ASP A 184 14.98 0.56 9.32
CA ASP A 184 14.89 -0.26 8.11
C ASP A 184 13.55 -0.05 7.41
N TYR A 185 13.52 -0.13 6.07
CA TYR A 185 12.28 0.03 5.32
C TYR A 185 11.21 -0.95 5.80
N GLY A 186 10.08 -0.40 6.25
CA GLY A 186 9.05 -1.16 6.94
C GLY A 186 8.17 -0.23 7.77
N LEU A 187 7.56 -0.75 8.82
CA LEU A 187 6.73 0.03 9.74
C LEU A 187 7.60 1.08 10.47
N PRO A 188 7.32 2.39 10.36
CA PRO A 188 8.06 3.41 11.08
C PRO A 188 7.93 3.25 12.59
N PRO A 189 8.95 3.63 13.37
CA PRO A 189 8.80 3.74 14.81
C PRO A 189 7.75 4.81 15.16
N ARG A 190 7.15 4.69 16.34
CA ARG A 190 6.15 5.65 16.80
C ARG A 190 6.79 7.04 16.95
N PRO A 191 6.29 8.07 16.24
CA PRO A 191 6.77 9.44 16.41
C PRO A 191 6.64 9.89 17.87
N SER A 192 7.65 10.60 18.36
CA SER A 192 7.61 11.25 19.68
C SER A 192 6.69 12.47 19.69
N ASN A 193 6.48 13.10 18.52
CA ASN A 193 5.59 14.25 18.37
C ASN A 193 4.72 14.12 17.11
N TRP A 194 3.46 13.71 17.31
CA TRP A 194 2.48 13.53 16.22
C TRP A 194 2.01 14.84 15.58
N THR A 195 2.14 15.99 16.25
CA THR A 195 1.64 17.26 15.68
C THR A 195 2.39 17.65 14.41
N ARG A 196 3.63 17.16 14.25
CA ARG A 196 4.45 17.35 13.03
C ARG A 196 3.92 16.58 11.82
N LEU A 197 3.04 15.62 12.02
CA LEU A 197 2.43 14.77 10.98
C LEU A 197 0.90 14.88 10.93
N ASN A 198 0.30 15.61 11.87
CA ASN A 198 -1.15 15.79 11.95
C ASN A 198 -1.62 16.87 10.96
N MET A 199 -1.39 16.60 9.67
CA MET A 199 -1.74 17.44 8.53
C MET A 199 -1.79 16.58 7.27
N THR A 200 -2.28 17.15 6.18
CA THR A 200 -2.30 16.48 4.88
C THR A 200 -0.90 16.45 4.27
N GLY A 201 -0.66 15.57 3.30
CA GLY A 201 0.62 15.51 2.58
C GLY A 201 0.99 16.85 1.93
N PHE A 202 0.00 17.54 1.34
CA PHE A 202 0.20 18.85 0.72
C PHE A 202 0.57 19.92 1.75
N GLU A 203 -0.15 20.02 2.87
CA GLU A 203 0.17 20.96 3.93
C GLU A 203 1.54 20.68 4.56
N PHE A 204 1.94 19.40 4.65
CA PHE A 204 3.29 19.04 5.07
C PHE A 204 4.35 19.61 4.12
N LEU A 205 4.17 19.46 2.80
CA LEU A 205 5.11 20.03 1.84
C LEU A 205 5.16 21.56 1.93
N LYS A 206 4.01 22.21 2.07
CA LYS A 206 3.89 23.67 2.20
C LYS A 206 4.56 24.21 3.46
N GLN A 207 4.20 23.69 4.64
CA GLN A 207 4.73 24.16 5.93
C GLN A 207 6.24 23.97 6.04
N ASN A 208 6.78 22.93 5.39
CA ASN A 208 8.21 22.62 5.43
C ASN A 208 8.99 23.16 4.22
N LYS A 209 8.38 24.01 3.38
CA LYS A 209 9.01 24.63 2.20
C LYS A 209 9.54 23.61 1.17
N LEU A 210 8.79 22.54 0.96
CA LEU A 210 9.09 21.42 0.06
C LEU A 210 8.15 21.36 -1.17
N LEU A 211 7.40 22.41 -1.48
CA LEU A 211 6.46 22.42 -2.63
C LEU A 211 7.14 22.18 -3.98
N VAL A 212 8.46 22.44 -4.09
CA VAL A 212 9.23 22.09 -5.29
C VAL A 212 9.23 20.56 -5.57
N LEU A 213 8.90 19.73 -4.56
CA LEU A 213 8.76 18.27 -4.66
C LEU A 213 7.31 17.81 -4.92
N GLU A 214 6.35 18.72 -5.04
CA GLU A 214 4.92 18.37 -5.15
C GLU A 214 4.66 17.37 -6.28
N GLY A 215 5.19 17.63 -7.48
CA GLY A 215 4.98 16.74 -8.62
C GLY A 215 5.53 15.33 -8.41
N PHE A 216 6.63 15.20 -7.67
CA PHE A 216 7.17 13.90 -7.27
C PHE A 216 6.20 13.17 -6.34
N PHE A 217 5.74 13.82 -5.27
CA PHE A 217 4.84 13.21 -4.30
C PHE A 217 3.46 12.89 -4.89
N ARG A 218 2.93 13.72 -5.78
CA ARG A 218 1.67 13.42 -6.48
C ARG A 218 1.79 12.16 -7.34
N PHE A 219 2.93 11.93 -7.98
CA PHE A 219 3.15 10.69 -8.72
C PHE A 219 3.31 9.47 -7.80
N VAL A 220 4.27 9.50 -6.87
CA VAL A 220 4.59 8.30 -6.07
C VAL A 220 3.51 7.93 -5.07
N PHE A 221 2.65 8.88 -4.70
CA PHE A 221 1.56 8.68 -3.74
C PHE A 221 0.18 8.67 -4.39
N GLN A 222 -0.22 9.78 -5.00
CA GLN A 222 -1.59 9.97 -5.49
C GLN A 222 -1.88 9.18 -6.76
N GLN A 223 -0.99 9.20 -7.76
CA GLN A 223 -1.19 8.46 -9.00
C GLN A 223 -1.17 6.94 -8.79
N GLN A 224 -0.51 6.46 -7.72
CA GLN A 224 -0.53 5.04 -7.33
C GLN A 224 -1.79 4.64 -6.55
N GLY A 225 -2.72 5.56 -6.31
CA GLY A 225 -4.02 5.27 -5.69
C GLY A 225 -4.04 5.30 -4.16
N TYR A 226 -3.04 5.88 -3.49
CA TYR A 226 -2.99 6.00 -2.02
C TYR A 226 -3.81 7.19 -1.47
N GLY A 227 -4.55 7.89 -2.32
CA GLY A 227 -5.34 9.08 -2.00
C GLY A 227 -4.67 10.39 -2.46
N SER A 228 -5.38 11.51 -2.34
CA SER A 228 -4.85 12.82 -2.73
C SER A 228 -3.85 13.34 -1.70
N LEU A 229 -2.86 14.13 -2.13
CA LEU A 229 -2.01 14.84 -1.15
C LEU A 229 -2.80 15.84 -0.31
N ASP A 230 -3.91 16.32 -0.86
CA ASP A 230 -4.76 17.36 -0.28
C ASP A 230 -5.61 16.84 0.89
N GLU A 231 -5.82 15.52 1.00
CA GLU A 231 -6.68 14.91 2.03
C GLU A 231 -5.96 13.82 2.84
N SER A 232 -5.00 13.10 2.26
CA SER A 232 -4.34 11.98 2.95
C SER A 232 -3.36 12.48 4.03
N PRO A 233 -3.34 11.84 5.21
CA PRO A 233 -2.39 12.19 6.28
C PRO A 233 -0.93 12.08 5.83
N ALA A 234 -0.12 13.10 6.16
CA ALA A 234 1.30 13.16 5.83
C ALA A 234 2.08 11.94 6.33
N PHE A 235 1.65 11.34 7.44
CA PHE A 235 2.25 10.11 7.97
C PHE A 235 2.39 9.00 6.92
N TYR A 236 1.33 8.70 6.14
CA TYR A 236 1.38 7.62 5.15
C TYR A 236 2.26 7.96 3.95
N MET A 237 2.30 9.24 3.57
CA MET A 237 3.20 9.73 2.54
C MET A 237 4.67 9.54 2.96
N LEU A 238 5.01 9.89 4.22
CA LEU A 238 6.36 9.73 4.74
C LEU A 238 6.75 8.27 4.93
N TRP A 239 5.82 7.45 5.41
CA TRP A 239 6.05 6.01 5.52
C TRP A 239 6.39 5.41 4.15
N TRP A 240 5.60 5.72 3.12
CA TRP A 240 5.84 5.21 1.79
C TRP A 240 7.17 5.70 1.20
N VAL A 241 7.40 7.01 1.25
CA VAL A 241 8.57 7.67 0.65
C VAL A 241 9.74 7.69 1.64
N HIS A 242 10.20 6.50 2.02
CA HIS A 242 11.34 6.36 2.91
C HIS A 242 12.60 7.07 2.36
N PRO A 243 13.46 7.69 3.20
CA PRO A 243 14.70 8.33 2.79
C PRO A 243 15.61 7.47 1.91
N ASP A 244 15.67 6.16 2.16
CA ASP A 244 16.49 5.26 1.35
C ASP A 244 15.90 5.03 -0.05
N THR A 245 14.59 5.19 -0.24
CA THR A 245 13.97 5.16 -1.57
C THR A 245 14.50 6.33 -2.40
N ILE A 246 14.60 7.51 -1.78
CA ILE A 246 15.13 8.71 -2.43
C ILE A 246 16.62 8.54 -2.75
N ARG A 247 17.42 8.08 -1.79
CA ARG A 247 18.86 7.84 -2.00
C ARG A 247 19.13 6.82 -3.10
N GLN A 248 18.41 5.70 -3.10
CA GLN A 248 18.56 4.67 -4.13
C GLN A 248 18.15 5.18 -5.50
N LYS A 249 17.03 5.91 -5.59
CA LYS A 249 16.62 6.57 -6.83
C LYS A 249 17.71 7.51 -7.36
N GLN A 250 18.21 8.43 -6.53
CA GLN A 250 19.26 9.37 -6.94
C GLN A 250 20.54 8.66 -7.41
N ALA A 251 20.96 7.62 -6.70
CA ALA A 251 22.15 6.82 -7.07
C ALA A 251 21.95 6.00 -8.35
N ALA A 252 20.73 5.55 -8.62
CA ALA A 252 20.39 4.82 -9.84
C ALA A 252 20.31 5.77 -11.04
N ASP A 253 19.63 6.91 -10.88
CA ASP A 253 19.52 7.95 -11.90
C ASP A 253 20.91 8.45 -12.33
N SER A 254 21.84 8.68 -11.40
CA SER A 254 23.19 9.13 -11.72
C SER A 254 24.02 8.11 -12.52
N LYS A 255 23.59 6.84 -12.54
CA LYS A 255 24.25 5.72 -13.24
C LYS A 255 23.44 5.20 -14.43
N GLY A 256 22.28 5.79 -14.72
CA GLY A 256 21.35 5.28 -15.73
C GLY A 256 20.84 3.86 -15.42
N GLN A 257 20.80 3.48 -14.16
CA GLN A 257 20.38 2.14 -13.71
C GLN A 257 18.90 2.13 -13.33
N PRO A 258 18.21 0.99 -13.46
CA PRO A 258 16.86 0.86 -12.94
C PRO A 258 16.85 0.82 -11.42
N TRP A 259 15.80 1.38 -10.82
CA TRP A 259 15.56 1.34 -9.37
C TRP A 259 14.17 0.78 -9.00
N VAL A 260 13.37 0.46 -10.02
CA VAL A 260 12.03 -0.11 -9.92
C VAL A 260 11.93 -1.31 -10.85
N TYR A 261 11.31 -2.37 -10.35
CA TYR A 261 11.20 -3.66 -11.02
C TYR A 261 9.76 -4.17 -11.02
N VAL A 262 9.39 -4.85 -12.10
CA VAL A 262 8.23 -5.75 -12.16
C VAL A 262 8.70 -7.20 -12.21
N LEU A 263 7.78 -8.15 -12.14
CA LEU A 263 8.09 -9.57 -12.04
C LEU A 263 7.71 -10.31 -13.33
N SER A 264 8.60 -11.18 -13.83
CA SER A 264 8.43 -11.86 -15.12
C SER A 264 7.22 -12.79 -15.20
N LYS A 265 6.69 -13.23 -14.05
CA LYS A 265 5.45 -14.02 -13.92
C LYS A 265 4.36 -13.28 -13.12
N GLY A 266 4.58 -12.01 -12.83
CA GLY A 266 3.76 -11.19 -11.94
C GLY A 266 3.86 -11.55 -10.45
N TYR A 267 3.28 -10.70 -9.60
CA TYR A 267 3.32 -10.84 -8.14
C TYR A 267 2.45 -12.00 -7.64
N GLN A 268 1.35 -12.31 -8.32
CA GLN A 268 0.45 -13.37 -7.88
C GLN A 268 1.12 -14.76 -7.89
N SER A 269 2.04 -14.99 -8.82
CA SER A 269 2.79 -16.25 -8.94
C SER A 269 3.54 -16.57 -7.63
N LEU A 270 4.16 -15.57 -6.99
CA LEU A 270 4.87 -15.75 -5.74
C LEU A 270 3.94 -16.25 -4.63
N TRP A 271 2.77 -15.63 -4.48
CA TRP A 271 1.84 -15.97 -3.40
C TRP A 271 1.26 -17.38 -3.54
N LYS A 272 1.03 -17.82 -4.79
CA LYS A 272 0.64 -19.20 -5.10
C LYS A 272 1.76 -20.18 -4.75
N ALA A 273 2.98 -19.91 -5.22
CA ALA A 273 4.14 -20.77 -4.93
C ALA A 273 4.45 -20.90 -3.43
N MET A 274 4.19 -19.85 -2.64
CA MET A 274 4.36 -19.86 -1.20
C MET A 274 3.43 -20.84 -0.47
N VAL A 275 2.15 -20.89 -0.83
CA VAL A 275 1.20 -21.84 -0.23
C VAL A 275 1.41 -23.26 -0.76
N ASP A 276 1.71 -23.40 -2.06
CA ASP A 276 1.93 -24.69 -2.72
C ASP A 276 3.17 -25.43 -2.17
N LYS A 277 4.11 -24.72 -1.52
CA LYS A 277 5.26 -25.33 -0.85
C LYS A 277 4.89 -26.14 0.40
N TYR A 278 3.73 -25.86 1.02
CA TYR A 278 3.34 -26.47 2.30
C TYR A 278 1.93 -27.07 2.30
N PRO A 279 1.59 -27.97 1.36
CA PRO A 279 0.23 -28.48 1.19
C PRO A 279 -0.24 -29.34 2.37
N SER A 280 0.68 -29.89 3.17
CA SER A 280 0.35 -30.66 4.37
C SER A 280 0.09 -29.81 5.62
N GLN A 281 0.50 -28.53 5.61
CA GLN A 281 0.40 -27.65 6.78
C GLN A 281 -0.60 -26.51 6.58
N ILE A 282 -0.80 -26.08 5.33
CA ILE A 282 -1.66 -24.95 4.96
C ILE A 282 -2.84 -25.46 4.12
N ASP A 283 -4.02 -25.48 4.72
CA ASP A 283 -5.31 -25.71 4.04
C ASP A 283 -5.87 -24.37 3.54
N VAL A 284 -5.86 -24.13 2.23
CA VAL A 284 -6.43 -22.91 1.65
C VAL A 284 -7.86 -23.17 1.18
N ARG A 285 -8.83 -22.52 1.83
CA ARG A 285 -10.25 -22.57 1.45
C ARG A 285 -10.65 -21.30 0.72
N VAL A 286 -10.68 -21.40 -0.61
CA VAL A 286 -11.16 -20.36 -1.52
C VAL A 286 -12.68 -20.30 -1.56
N ASN A 287 -13.26 -19.26 -2.20
CA ASN A 287 -14.70 -19.03 -2.30
C ASN A 287 -15.42 -19.04 -0.94
N THR A 288 -14.69 -18.69 0.13
CA THR A 288 -15.11 -18.83 1.52
C THR A 288 -15.08 -17.47 2.19
N LYS A 289 -16.24 -16.81 2.23
CA LYS A 289 -16.40 -15.50 2.85
C LYS A 289 -16.62 -15.65 4.35
N VAL A 290 -15.75 -15.09 5.17
CA VAL A 290 -16.02 -14.94 6.61
C VAL A 290 -17.12 -13.90 6.82
N ILE A 291 -18.19 -14.29 7.50
CA ILE A 291 -19.35 -13.42 7.78
C ILE A 291 -19.46 -13.03 9.25
N GLN A 292 -18.89 -13.83 10.17
CA GLN A 292 -18.88 -13.53 11.59
C GLN A 292 -17.68 -14.20 12.29
N ILE A 293 -17.11 -13.51 13.28
CA ILE A 293 -16.09 -14.06 14.19
C ILE A 293 -16.57 -13.85 15.62
N THR A 294 -16.77 -14.94 16.34
CA THR A 294 -17.15 -14.95 17.76
C THR A 294 -15.94 -15.40 18.59
N ARG A 295 -15.40 -14.50 19.42
CA ARG A 295 -14.19 -14.74 20.21
C ARG A 295 -14.51 -15.43 21.55
N THR A 296 -14.98 -16.67 21.46
CA THR A 296 -15.16 -17.61 22.57
C THR A 296 -13.93 -18.51 22.75
N ASN A 297 -14.00 -19.47 23.67
CA ASN A 297 -13.04 -20.58 23.74
C ASN A 297 -13.77 -21.90 23.43
N PRO A 298 -13.62 -22.47 22.22
CA PRO A 298 -12.76 -22.02 21.10
C PRO A 298 -13.33 -20.80 20.36
N ILE A 299 -12.49 -20.12 19.58
CA ILE A 299 -12.93 -19.08 18.63
C ILE A 299 -13.79 -19.75 17.55
N VAL A 300 -14.95 -19.17 17.28
CA VAL A 300 -15.89 -19.66 16.25
C VAL A 300 -15.89 -18.68 15.08
N ILE A 301 -15.67 -19.19 13.87
CA ILE A 301 -15.68 -18.41 12.62
C ILE A 301 -16.80 -18.95 11.74
N THR A 302 -17.79 -18.11 11.45
CA THR A 302 -18.90 -18.45 10.55
C THR A 302 -18.55 -17.98 9.14
N VAL A 303 -18.72 -18.87 8.17
CA VAL A 303 -18.40 -18.62 6.76
C VAL A 303 -19.61 -18.86 5.86
N GLN A 304 -19.64 -18.15 4.75
CA GLN A 304 -20.49 -18.42 3.60
C GLN A 304 -19.61 -19.01 2.49
N THR A 305 -19.92 -20.22 2.04
CA THR A 305 -19.25 -20.85 0.90
C THR A 305 -20.11 -20.67 -0.34
N ASN A 306 -19.56 -20.07 -1.39
CA ASN A 306 -20.19 -20.09 -2.70
C ASN A 306 -19.79 -21.40 -3.36
N ASN A 307 -20.68 -22.40 -3.33
CA ASN A 307 -20.51 -23.62 -4.13
C ASN A 307 -20.67 -23.22 -5.60
N VAL A 308 -19.60 -22.71 -6.20
CA VAL A 308 -19.48 -22.70 -7.65
C VAL A 308 -19.11 -24.13 -8.00
N VAL A 309 -20.13 -24.93 -8.34
CA VAL A 309 -19.91 -26.22 -8.99
C VAL A 309 -19.12 -25.92 -10.27
N PRO A 310 -17.98 -26.59 -10.52
CA PRO A 310 -17.18 -26.40 -11.73
C PRO A 310 -17.98 -26.54 -13.01
#